data_AF-A0A396TXF2-F1
#
_entry.id   AF-A0A396TXF2-F1
#
_cell.length_a   1.000
_cell.length_b   1.000
_cell.length_c   1.000
_cell.angle_alpha   90.00
_cell.angle_beta   90.00
_cell.angle_gamma   90.00
#
_symmetry.space_group_name_H-M   'P 1'
#
loop_
_entity.id
_entity.type
_entity.pdbx_description
1 polymer ?
#
loop_
_entity_poly.entity_id
_entity_poly.type
_entity_poly.pdbx_seq_one_letter_code
_entity_poly.pdbx_strand_id
1 'polypeptide(L)'
;MRFFTSLMVLLFLSACSNLSSNNGNAPVLANYQFSPSEHVMQEIDKKIVKAKAENKKLLLVLGAQWCHDSTGLAAKFSQDAMQEILTENYQTLFIDVGYYQRGFDVVSRFNMPIYYGTPTVMVIEPETETIINEDSMQQWLSADSIEQTVYQQYFAQFAQVKAIQEKPLSPQLEAYYQQINDFSTQQAQRLKKAYQILGPVLARYVEHKEQFSDENEKIWSQARKLRYNIQTDIISLKQQALNAVNQQKPIKLKFPDYGQFSWEGNL
;
A
#
# COMPACT_ATOMS: atom_id res chain seq x y z
N MET A 1 -26.58 52.36 66.49
CA MET A 1 -25.62 51.46 67.17
C MET A 1 -25.27 50.35 66.19
N ARG A 2 -24.00 50.33 65.74
CA ARG A 2 -23.25 49.21 65.15
C ARG A 2 -23.75 48.54 63.85
N PHE A 3 -23.06 48.91 62.77
CA PHE A 3 -22.60 48.11 61.63
C PHE A 3 -22.72 46.59 61.74
N PHE A 4 -23.19 45.93 60.67
CA PHE A 4 -22.57 44.72 60.13
C PHE A 4 -22.92 44.57 58.64
N THR A 5 -22.00 45.05 57.79
CA THR A 5 -21.88 44.70 56.37
C THR A 5 -21.43 43.25 56.25
N SER A 6 -22.24 42.38 55.65
CA SER A 6 -21.82 41.03 55.28
C SER A 6 -21.56 40.98 53.77
N LEU A 7 -20.28 41.02 53.42
CA LEU A 7 -19.72 40.87 52.08
C LEU A 7 -19.77 39.38 51.70
N MET A 8 -20.73 39.00 50.86
CA MET A 8 -20.81 37.63 50.33
C MET A 8 -19.96 37.54 49.07
N VAL A 9 -18.75 37.02 49.22
CA VAL A 9 -17.80 36.73 48.13
C VAL A 9 -18.33 35.54 47.31
N LEU A 10 -18.79 35.81 46.09
CA LEU A 10 -19.11 34.79 45.08
C LEU A 10 -17.79 34.24 44.51
N LEU A 11 -17.39 33.06 44.96
CA LEU A 11 -16.31 32.25 44.39
C LEU A 11 -16.74 31.73 43.01
N PHE A 12 -16.17 32.30 41.95
CA PHE A 12 -16.21 31.72 40.61
C PHE A 12 -15.42 30.41 40.60
N LEU A 13 -16.13 29.27 40.59
CA LEU A 13 -15.55 27.98 40.24
C LEU A 13 -15.36 27.92 38.72
N SER A 14 -14.23 28.44 38.23
CA SER A 14 -13.71 28.12 36.90
C SER A 14 -13.34 26.64 36.89
N ALA A 15 -14.28 25.78 36.48
CA ALA A 15 -13.98 24.41 36.10
C ALA A 15 -13.23 24.42 34.77
N CYS A 16 -11.91 24.61 34.83
CA CYS A 16 -11.03 24.12 33.78
C CYS A 16 -11.11 22.60 33.83
N SER A 17 -12.05 22.03 33.07
CA SER A 17 -12.01 20.60 32.74
C SER A 17 -10.68 20.34 32.05
N ASN A 18 -9.78 19.68 32.77
CA ASN A 18 -8.59 19.08 32.20
C ASN A 18 -9.05 18.13 31.10
N LEU A 19 -8.99 18.57 29.84
CA LEU A 19 -8.87 17.66 28.71
C LEU A 19 -7.51 16.99 28.89
N SER A 20 -7.48 15.89 29.64
CA SER A 20 -6.43 14.91 29.46
C SER A 20 -6.58 14.40 28.03
N SER A 21 -5.75 14.92 27.13
CA SER A 21 -5.48 14.29 25.84
C SER A 21 -4.82 12.95 26.13
N ASN A 22 -5.68 11.96 26.36
CA ASN A 22 -5.28 10.57 26.38
C ASN A 22 -4.95 10.23 24.92
N ASN A 23 -3.73 10.55 24.49
CA ASN A 23 -3.13 10.05 23.25
C ASN A 23 -2.83 8.55 23.42
N GLY A 24 -3.88 7.78 23.75
CA GLY A 24 -3.89 6.33 23.76
C GLY A 24 -4.54 5.88 22.47
N ASN A 25 -3.77 5.20 21.62
CA ASN A 25 -4.19 4.68 20.31
C ASN A 25 -5.63 4.17 20.35
N ALA A 26 -6.53 4.85 19.64
CA ALA A 26 -7.86 4.32 19.38
C ALA A 26 -7.73 2.92 18.77
N PRO A 27 -8.60 1.96 19.12
CA PRO A 27 -8.51 0.62 18.59
C PRO A 27 -8.65 0.64 17.05
N VAL A 28 -7.89 -0.23 16.37
CA VAL A 28 -8.02 -0.42 14.92
C VAL A 28 -9.44 -0.87 14.61
N LEU A 29 -10.13 -0.16 13.72
CA LEU A 29 -11.50 -0.48 13.32
C LEU A 29 -11.54 -1.84 12.60
N ALA A 30 -12.61 -2.59 12.82
CA ALA A 30 -12.73 -3.98 12.35
C ALA A 30 -12.58 -4.14 10.82
N ASN A 31 -12.98 -3.11 10.05
CA ASN A 31 -12.86 -3.07 8.60
C ASN A 31 -11.43 -2.87 8.06
N TYR A 32 -10.44 -2.61 8.93
CA TYR A 32 -9.03 -2.45 8.57
C TYR A 32 -8.13 -3.54 9.16
N GLN A 33 -8.71 -4.67 9.54
CA GLN A 33 -7.95 -5.82 10.04
C GLN A 33 -7.55 -6.74 8.88
N PHE A 34 -6.33 -7.28 8.96
CA PHE A 34 -5.87 -8.30 8.01
C PHE A 34 -6.27 -9.67 8.55
N SER A 35 -7.34 -10.23 7.99
CA SER A 35 -7.82 -11.57 8.34
C SER A 35 -7.83 -12.48 7.11
N PRO A 36 -7.47 -13.77 7.26
CA PRO A 36 -7.60 -14.75 6.18
C PRO A 36 -9.03 -14.83 5.63
N SER A 37 -9.18 -14.88 4.31
CA SER A 37 -10.45 -15.13 3.63
C SER A 37 -10.22 -16.02 2.41
N GLU A 38 -11.09 -17.02 2.22
CA GLU A 38 -11.13 -17.86 1.01
C GLU A 38 -12.04 -17.26 -0.09
N HIS A 39 -12.58 -16.07 0.16
CA HIS A 39 -13.54 -15.40 -0.70
C HIS A 39 -13.07 -14.02 -1.20
N VAL A 40 -11.75 -13.78 -1.17
CA VAL A 40 -11.15 -12.47 -1.51
C VAL A 40 -11.60 -11.98 -2.89
N MET A 41 -11.61 -12.84 -3.92
CA MET A 41 -11.99 -12.43 -5.27
C MET A 41 -13.49 -12.05 -5.35
N GLN A 42 -14.36 -12.79 -4.66
CA GLN A 42 -15.79 -12.46 -4.57
C GLN A 42 -16.04 -11.18 -3.77
N GLU A 43 -15.24 -10.91 -2.73
CA GLU A 43 -15.27 -9.66 -1.98
C GLU A 43 -14.84 -8.48 -2.85
N ILE A 44 -13.79 -8.65 -3.67
CA ILE A 44 -13.35 -7.65 -4.65
C ILE A 44 -14.47 -7.36 -5.67
N ASP A 45 -15.12 -8.39 -6.23
CA ASP A 45 -16.24 -8.20 -7.16
C ASP A 45 -17.38 -7.38 -6.54
N LYS A 46 -17.75 -7.70 -5.29
CA LYS A 46 -18.77 -6.93 -4.55
C LYS A 46 -18.34 -5.48 -4.33
N LYS A 47 -17.07 -5.25 -4.00
CA LYS A 47 -16.51 -3.91 -3.78
C LYS A 47 -16.46 -3.10 -5.07
N ILE A 48 -16.15 -3.71 -6.22
CA ILE A 48 -16.19 -3.07 -7.54
C ILE A 48 -17.62 -2.63 -7.87
N VAL A 49 -18.59 -3.54 -7.76
CA VAL A 49 -20.01 -3.21 -8.01
C VAL A 49 -20.46 -2.03 -7.15
N LYS A 50 -20.11 -2.05 -5.85
CA LYS A 50 -20.45 -0.98 -4.93
C LYS A 50 -19.71 0.33 -5.23
N ALA A 51 -18.44 0.26 -5.63
CA ALA A 51 -17.63 1.42 -5.99
C ALA A 51 -18.23 2.15 -7.20
N LYS A 52 -18.66 1.40 -8.23
CA LYS A 52 -19.38 1.95 -9.39
C LYS A 52 -20.69 2.61 -8.98
N ALA A 53 -21.53 1.90 -8.21
CA ALA A 53 -22.83 2.40 -7.79
C ALA A 53 -22.77 3.67 -6.93
N GLU A 54 -21.72 3.81 -6.12
CA GLU A 54 -21.51 4.95 -5.23
C GLU A 54 -20.59 6.03 -5.82
N ASN A 55 -20.11 5.86 -7.06
CA ASN A 55 -19.12 6.74 -7.69
C ASN A 55 -17.85 6.96 -6.82
N LYS A 56 -17.33 5.87 -6.24
CA LYS A 56 -16.14 5.83 -5.39
C LYS A 56 -14.99 5.09 -6.07
N LYS A 57 -13.77 5.31 -5.63
CA LYS A 57 -12.63 4.46 -6.02
C LYS A 57 -12.67 3.12 -5.28
N LEU A 58 -12.09 2.09 -5.87
CA LEU A 58 -11.77 0.87 -5.14
C LEU A 58 -10.41 1.05 -4.45
N LEU A 59 -10.32 0.73 -3.16
CA LEU A 59 -9.07 0.75 -2.40
C LEU A 59 -8.77 -0.65 -1.87
N LEU A 60 -7.77 -1.32 -2.44
CA LEU A 60 -7.30 -2.62 -1.97
C LEU A 60 -6.00 -2.45 -1.20
N VAL A 61 -5.93 -2.99 0.00
CA VAL A 61 -4.73 -3.01 0.84
C VAL A 61 -4.32 -4.46 1.08
N LEU A 62 -3.25 -4.89 0.44
CA LEU A 62 -2.65 -6.20 0.66
C LEU A 62 -1.60 -6.07 1.75
N GLY A 63 -1.81 -6.73 2.89
CA GLY A 63 -0.93 -6.62 4.05
C GLY A 63 -1.02 -7.85 4.92
N ALA A 64 -0.45 -7.77 6.12
CA ALA A 64 -0.51 -8.87 7.07
C ALA A 64 -0.52 -8.37 8.51
N GLN A 65 -1.21 -9.11 9.40
CA GLN A 65 -1.35 -8.71 10.81
C GLN A 65 -0.02 -8.74 11.60
N TRP A 66 0.97 -9.49 11.13
CA TRP A 66 2.30 -9.57 11.75
C TRP A 66 3.26 -8.48 11.26
N CYS A 67 2.91 -7.75 10.20
CA CYS A 67 3.77 -6.75 9.57
C CYS A 67 3.55 -5.37 10.20
N HIS A 68 4.61 -4.81 10.79
CA HIS A 68 4.60 -3.51 11.45
C HIS A 68 3.98 -2.38 10.59
N ASP A 69 4.49 -2.20 9.36
CA ASP A 69 3.98 -1.19 8.44
C ASP A 69 2.51 -1.41 8.04
N SER A 70 2.08 -2.68 7.94
CA SER A 70 0.67 -3.00 7.63
C SER A 70 -0.24 -2.59 8.79
N THR A 71 0.15 -2.92 10.02
CA THR A 71 -0.61 -2.54 11.22
C THR A 71 -0.58 -1.04 11.50
N GLY A 72 0.53 -0.36 11.19
CA GLY A 72 0.64 1.10 11.28
C GLY A 72 -0.30 1.80 10.30
N LEU A 73 -0.39 1.31 9.06
CA LEU A 73 -1.38 1.78 8.08
C LEU A 73 -2.81 1.59 8.59
N ALA A 74 -3.13 0.40 9.13
CA ALA A 74 -4.46 0.10 9.68
C ALA A 74 -4.84 1.05 10.84
N ALA A 75 -3.88 1.35 11.72
CA ALA A 75 -4.07 2.30 12.82
C ALA A 75 -4.32 3.73 12.31
N LYS A 76 -3.56 4.21 11.32
CA LYS A 76 -3.76 5.53 10.72
C LYS A 76 -5.08 5.65 9.97
N PHE A 77 -5.47 4.60 9.25
CA PHE A 77 -6.78 4.52 8.59
C PHE A 77 -7.91 4.61 9.60
N SER A 78 -7.75 4.04 10.80
CA SER A 78 -8.77 4.03 11.86
C SER A 78 -8.97 5.40 12.54
N GLN A 79 -8.14 6.40 12.28
CA GLN A 79 -8.28 7.73 12.87
C GLN A 79 -9.42 8.51 12.18
N ASP A 80 -10.16 9.31 12.96
CA ASP A 80 -11.30 10.10 12.47
C ASP A 80 -10.97 10.93 11.22
N ALA A 81 -9.78 11.54 11.22
CA ALA A 81 -9.32 12.39 10.13
C ALA A 81 -9.03 11.63 8.82
N MET A 82 -8.93 10.30 8.86
CA MET A 82 -8.93 9.44 7.67
C MET A 82 -10.31 8.85 7.38
N GLN A 83 -11.14 8.62 8.39
CA GLN A 83 -12.47 8.06 8.20
C GLN A 83 -13.34 8.92 7.27
N GLU A 84 -13.29 10.24 7.42
CA GLU A 84 -13.99 11.17 6.52
C GLU A 84 -13.57 10.93 5.05
N ILE A 85 -12.26 11.00 4.78
CA ILE A 85 -11.72 10.81 3.42
C ILE A 85 -12.06 9.40 2.87
N LEU A 86 -11.87 8.35 3.67
CA LEU A 86 -12.02 6.98 3.22
C LEU A 86 -13.48 6.61 2.96
N THR A 87 -14.39 6.96 3.87
CA THR A 87 -15.80 6.56 3.75
C THR A 87 -16.54 7.31 2.65
N GLU A 88 -16.17 8.57 2.39
CA GLU A 88 -16.75 9.39 1.32
C GLU A 88 -16.26 8.98 -0.07
N ASN A 89 -14.99 8.56 -0.21
CA ASN A 89 -14.35 8.45 -1.52
C ASN A 89 -14.00 7.03 -1.95
N TYR A 90 -14.02 6.06 -1.04
CA TYR A 90 -13.49 4.71 -1.30
C TYR A 90 -14.42 3.58 -0.88
N GLN A 91 -14.41 2.52 -1.68
CA GLN A 91 -14.74 1.17 -1.23
C GLN A 91 -13.46 0.45 -0.85
N THR A 92 -13.18 0.39 0.45
CA THR A 92 -11.93 -0.19 0.98
C THR A 92 -12.06 -1.67 1.31
N LEU A 93 -11.04 -2.46 1.00
CA LEU A 93 -10.89 -3.86 1.42
C LEU A 93 -9.44 -4.14 1.84
N PHE A 94 -9.27 -4.71 3.04
CA PHE A 94 -8.00 -5.20 3.54
C PHE A 94 -7.90 -6.69 3.28
N ILE A 95 -6.77 -7.12 2.71
CA ILE A 95 -6.55 -8.48 2.22
C ILE A 95 -5.30 -9.01 2.91
N ASP A 96 -5.45 -10.09 3.67
CA ASP A 96 -4.32 -10.74 4.33
C ASP A 96 -3.53 -11.62 3.34
N VAL A 97 -2.24 -11.34 3.17
CA VAL A 97 -1.35 -12.12 2.28
C VAL A 97 -0.60 -13.25 3.00
N GLY A 98 -0.94 -13.52 4.27
CA GLY A 98 -0.21 -14.43 5.13
C GLY A 98 1.24 -13.97 5.32
N TYR A 99 2.16 -14.92 5.25
CA TYR A 99 3.61 -14.70 5.18
C TYR A 99 4.08 -14.73 3.72
N TYR A 100 3.45 -13.92 2.85
CA TYR A 100 3.72 -13.85 1.40
C TYR A 100 3.32 -15.10 0.57
N GLN A 101 2.30 -15.85 0.99
CA GLN A 101 1.86 -17.05 0.23
C GLN A 101 0.65 -16.82 -0.69
N ARG A 102 -0.16 -15.77 -0.46
CA ARG A 102 -1.43 -15.53 -1.18
C ARG A 102 -1.61 -14.07 -1.60
N GLY A 103 -2.61 -13.78 -2.43
CA GLY A 103 -2.88 -12.43 -2.96
C GLY A 103 -2.18 -12.13 -4.29
N PHE A 104 -1.47 -13.09 -4.88
CA PHE A 104 -0.86 -12.94 -6.21
C PHE A 104 -1.91 -12.92 -7.33
N ASP A 105 -3.01 -13.63 -7.15
CA ASP A 105 -4.20 -13.60 -8.00
C ASP A 105 -4.87 -12.22 -7.98
N VAL A 106 -4.94 -11.58 -6.80
CA VAL A 106 -5.49 -10.23 -6.64
C VAL A 106 -4.75 -9.23 -7.51
N VAL A 107 -3.42 -9.15 -7.40
CA VAL A 107 -2.63 -8.19 -8.19
C VAL A 107 -2.62 -8.53 -9.68
N SER A 108 -2.65 -9.82 -10.02
CA SER A 108 -2.71 -10.27 -11.41
C SER A 108 -3.99 -9.83 -12.11
N ARG A 109 -5.12 -9.72 -11.40
CA ARG A 109 -6.37 -9.17 -11.96
C ARG A 109 -6.19 -7.74 -12.47
N PHE A 110 -5.41 -6.95 -11.74
CA PHE A 110 -5.19 -5.53 -12.04
C PHE A 110 -3.90 -5.30 -12.84
N ASN A 111 -3.46 -6.31 -13.61
CA ASN A 111 -2.28 -6.27 -14.48
C ASN A 111 -0.95 -5.94 -13.77
N MET A 112 -0.87 -6.16 -12.46
CA MET A 112 0.37 -6.00 -11.70
C MET A 112 1.01 -7.39 -11.48
N PRO A 113 2.26 -7.62 -11.92
CA PRO A 113 2.84 -8.96 -11.96
C PRO A 113 3.16 -9.54 -10.57
N ILE A 114 3.29 -8.69 -9.54
CA ILE A 114 3.44 -9.08 -8.14
C ILE A 114 3.06 -7.91 -7.21
N TYR A 115 2.57 -8.18 -6.00
CA TYR A 115 2.68 -7.19 -4.93
C TYR A 115 4.11 -7.20 -4.41
N TYR A 116 4.77 -6.05 -4.50
CA TYR A 116 6.20 -5.96 -4.17
C TYR A 116 6.48 -6.09 -2.69
N GLY A 117 5.52 -5.84 -1.79
CA GLY A 117 5.74 -5.95 -0.36
C GLY A 117 4.47 -5.68 0.43
N THR A 118 4.57 -5.63 1.75
CA THR A 118 3.44 -5.35 2.65
C THR A 118 3.67 -4.06 3.43
N PRO A 119 2.69 -3.16 3.53
CA PRO A 119 1.45 -3.17 2.77
C PRO A 119 1.69 -2.76 1.29
N THR A 120 0.91 -3.34 0.38
CA THR A 120 0.71 -2.84 -0.99
C THR A 120 -0.66 -2.16 -1.04
N VAL A 121 -0.70 -0.90 -1.47
CA VAL A 121 -1.91 -0.06 -1.47
C VAL A 121 -2.27 0.29 -2.90
N MET A 122 -3.35 -0.30 -3.43
CA MET A 122 -3.83 -0.05 -4.80
C MET A 122 -5.09 0.80 -4.75
N VAL A 123 -5.02 1.99 -5.35
CA VAL A 123 -6.19 2.79 -5.68
C VAL A 123 -6.58 2.47 -7.12
N ILE A 124 -7.80 1.99 -7.31
CA ILE A 124 -8.28 1.47 -8.59
C ILE A 124 -9.49 2.29 -9.06
N GLU A 125 -9.45 2.68 -10.33
CA GLU A 125 -10.62 3.18 -11.06
C GLU A 125 -11.55 2.00 -11.34
N PRO A 126 -12.75 1.93 -10.72
CA PRO A 126 -13.59 0.74 -10.82
C PRO A 126 -14.12 0.47 -12.24
N GLU A 127 -14.26 1.48 -13.10
CA GLU A 127 -14.83 1.26 -14.43
C GLU A 127 -13.88 0.50 -15.36
N THR A 128 -12.59 0.86 -15.34
CA THR A 128 -11.56 0.26 -16.19
C THR A 128 -10.75 -0.81 -15.46
N GLU A 129 -10.93 -0.95 -14.14
CA GLU A 129 -10.08 -1.75 -13.25
C GLU A 129 -8.59 -1.38 -13.34
N THR A 130 -8.29 -0.10 -13.60
CA THR A 130 -6.90 0.40 -13.72
C THR A 130 -6.38 0.89 -12.37
N ILE A 131 -5.17 0.48 -11.98
CA ILE A 131 -4.47 1.03 -10.82
C ILE A 131 -4.01 2.46 -11.17
N ILE A 132 -4.52 3.47 -10.46
CA ILE A 132 -4.25 4.87 -10.75
C ILE A 132 -3.09 5.46 -9.96
N ASN A 133 -2.59 4.74 -8.94
CA ASN A 133 -1.50 5.17 -8.08
C ASN A 133 -0.19 4.38 -8.27
N GLU A 134 -0.05 3.64 -9.37
CA GLU A 134 1.04 2.70 -9.64
C GLU A 134 2.44 3.31 -9.38
N ASP A 135 2.66 4.54 -9.85
CA ASP A 135 3.95 5.23 -9.78
C ASP A 135 4.32 5.75 -8.37
N SER A 136 3.51 5.46 -7.35
CA SER A 136 3.69 5.99 -5.99
C SER A 136 3.49 4.96 -4.87
N MET A 137 3.25 3.69 -5.21
CA MET A 137 2.91 2.66 -4.23
C MET A 137 4.06 2.30 -3.30
N GLN A 138 5.32 2.46 -3.75
CA GLN A 138 6.50 2.07 -3.00
C GLN A 138 6.59 2.71 -1.62
N GLN A 139 6.12 3.95 -1.44
CA GLN A 139 6.19 4.64 -0.15
C GLN A 139 5.50 3.85 0.96
N TRP A 140 4.44 3.11 0.63
CA TRP A 140 3.65 2.35 1.59
C TRP A 140 4.41 1.16 2.19
N LEU A 141 5.57 0.78 1.63
CA LEU A 141 6.47 -0.18 2.27
C LEU A 141 7.08 0.33 3.60
N SER A 142 6.90 1.61 3.92
CA SER A 142 7.28 2.24 5.19
C SER A 142 6.08 2.95 5.85
N ALA A 143 4.87 2.42 5.63
CA ALA A 143 3.61 3.08 5.96
C ALA A 143 3.47 3.54 7.42
N ASP A 144 4.03 2.80 8.38
CA ASP A 144 3.92 3.17 9.80
C ASP A 144 4.59 4.51 10.10
N SER A 145 5.73 4.77 9.44
CA SER A 145 6.54 5.97 9.65
C SER A 145 6.09 7.19 8.83
N ILE A 146 5.07 7.06 7.98
CA ILE A 146 4.59 8.18 7.17
C ILE A 146 3.66 9.07 8.01
N GLU A 147 3.88 10.38 7.97
CA GLU A 147 3.07 11.36 8.70
C GLU A 147 1.60 11.36 8.28
N GLN A 148 0.70 11.63 9.23
CA GLN A 148 -0.76 11.59 9.00
C GLN A 148 -1.22 12.54 7.88
N THR A 149 -0.57 13.70 7.74
CA THR A 149 -0.90 14.68 6.70
C THR A 149 -0.60 14.17 5.29
N VAL A 150 0.44 13.34 5.13
CA VAL A 150 0.78 12.71 3.85
C VAL A 150 -0.28 11.70 3.44
N TYR A 151 -0.81 10.92 4.40
CA TYR A 151 -1.96 10.03 4.15
C TYR A 151 -3.15 10.84 3.62
N GLN A 152 -3.55 11.87 4.35
CA GLN A 152 -4.72 12.67 3.99
C GLN A 152 -4.58 13.29 2.60
N GLN A 153 -3.43 13.90 2.31
CA GLN A 153 -3.16 14.51 1.00
C GLN A 153 -3.20 13.46 -0.11
N TYR A 154 -2.57 12.31 0.11
CA TYR A 154 -2.50 11.24 -0.89
C TYR A 154 -3.89 10.70 -1.24
N PHE A 155 -4.68 10.30 -0.25
CA PHE A 155 -6.02 9.74 -0.49
C PHE A 155 -7.01 10.83 -0.94
N ALA A 156 -6.91 12.07 -0.46
CA ALA A 156 -7.73 13.16 -1.02
C ALA A 156 -7.39 13.42 -2.50
N GLN A 157 -6.12 13.38 -2.89
CA GLN A 157 -5.70 13.58 -4.27
C GLN A 157 -6.23 12.47 -5.20
N PHE A 158 -6.03 11.19 -4.84
CA PHE A 158 -6.44 10.07 -5.69
C PHE A 158 -7.96 9.90 -5.77
N ALA A 159 -8.72 10.35 -4.76
CA ALA A 159 -10.18 10.40 -4.83
C ALA A 159 -10.68 11.27 -5.99
N GLN A 160 -9.94 12.33 -6.34
CA GLN A 160 -10.32 13.30 -7.38
C GLN A 160 -9.82 12.95 -8.78
N VAL A 161 -9.04 11.87 -8.94
CA VAL A 161 -8.56 11.42 -10.25
C VAL A 161 -9.76 10.97 -11.06
N LYS A 162 -10.03 11.64 -12.19
CA LYS A 162 -11.10 11.24 -13.10
C LYS A 162 -10.70 9.99 -13.86
N ALA A 163 -11.68 9.14 -14.20
CA ALA A 163 -11.47 8.03 -15.10
C ALA A 163 -10.80 8.56 -16.39
N ILE A 164 -9.60 8.05 -16.67
CA ILE A 164 -8.87 8.44 -17.86
C ILE A 164 -9.46 7.65 -19.02
N GLN A 165 -9.91 8.34 -20.06
CA GLN A 165 -10.12 7.66 -21.35
C GLN A 165 -8.75 7.25 -21.86
N GLU A 166 -8.45 5.96 -21.81
CA GLU A 166 -7.21 5.41 -22.34
C GLU A 166 -7.13 5.73 -23.83
N LYS A 167 -6.23 6.66 -24.18
CA LYS A 167 -5.87 6.87 -25.57
C LYS A 167 -4.98 5.69 -26.00
N PRO A 168 -5.22 5.08 -27.16
CA PRO A 168 -4.34 4.03 -27.68
C PRO A 168 -2.89 4.52 -27.68
N LEU A 169 -1.99 3.67 -27.18
CA LEU A 169 -0.55 3.93 -27.21
C LEU A 169 -0.09 4.03 -28.68
N SER A 170 0.92 4.86 -28.94
CA SER A 170 1.58 4.81 -30.24
C SER A 170 2.32 3.48 -30.39
N PRO A 171 2.49 2.93 -31.61
CA PRO A 171 3.20 1.66 -31.80
C PRO A 171 4.62 1.67 -31.19
N GLN A 172 5.29 2.83 -31.18
CA GLN A 172 6.60 2.98 -30.57
C GLN A 172 6.53 2.91 -29.04
N LEU A 173 5.55 3.57 -28.40
CA LEU A 173 5.39 3.52 -26.95
C LEU A 173 4.97 2.13 -26.48
N GLU A 174 4.09 1.47 -27.23
CA GLU A 174 3.68 0.08 -27.00
C GLU A 174 4.88 -0.87 -27.03
N ALA A 175 5.78 -0.74 -28.02
CA ALA A 175 7.00 -1.54 -28.11
C ALA A 175 7.97 -1.32 -26.92
N TYR A 176 8.03 -0.10 -26.36
CA TYR A 176 8.78 0.15 -25.13
C TYR A 176 8.12 -0.48 -23.92
N TYR A 177 6.81 -0.33 -23.78
CA TYR A 177 6.06 -0.86 -22.65
C TYR A 177 6.09 -2.39 -22.63
N GLN A 178 6.09 -3.06 -23.79
CA GLN A 178 6.30 -4.50 -23.85
C GLN A 178 7.65 -4.91 -23.23
N GLN A 179 8.75 -4.25 -23.57
CA GLN A 179 10.06 -4.55 -22.97
C GLN A 179 10.09 -4.30 -21.47
N ILE A 180 9.41 -3.24 -21.00
CA ILE A 180 9.29 -2.92 -19.57
C ILE A 180 8.45 -3.99 -18.85
N ASN A 181 7.38 -4.46 -19.48
CA ASN A 181 6.52 -5.51 -18.94
C ASN A 181 7.25 -6.86 -18.86
N ASP A 182 8.04 -7.20 -19.87
CA ASP A 182 8.87 -8.41 -19.87
C ASP A 182 9.90 -8.36 -18.72
N PHE A 183 10.59 -7.23 -18.56
CA PHE A 183 11.50 -6.99 -17.44
C PHE A 183 10.76 -7.11 -16.10
N SER A 184 9.63 -6.40 -15.94
CA SER A 184 8.83 -6.39 -14.71
C SER A 184 8.37 -7.81 -14.34
N THR A 185 7.89 -8.57 -15.32
CA THR A 185 7.47 -9.98 -15.16
C THR A 185 8.63 -10.86 -14.72
N GLN A 186 9.80 -10.72 -15.34
CA GLN A 186 11.01 -11.45 -14.95
C GLN A 186 11.38 -11.15 -13.49
N GLN A 187 11.41 -9.88 -13.09
CA GLN A 187 11.79 -9.52 -11.71
C GLN A 187 10.73 -9.95 -10.69
N ALA A 188 9.45 -9.88 -11.06
CA ALA A 188 8.35 -10.39 -10.25
C ALA A 188 8.49 -11.90 -9.98
N GLN A 189 8.84 -12.70 -10.99
CA GLN A 189 9.08 -14.14 -10.79
C GLN A 189 10.25 -14.40 -9.84
N ARG A 190 11.35 -13.64 -9.99
CA ARG A 190 12.53 -13.74 -9.11
C ARG A 190 12.19 -13.39 -7.66
N LEU A 191 11.43 -12.32 -7.44
CA LEU A 191 10.97 -11.90 -6.12
C LEU A 191 9.99 -12.91 -5.51
N LYS A 192 9.07 -13.45 -6.30
CA LYS A 192 8.10 -14.46 -5.85
C LYS A 192 8.80 -15.73 -5.35
N LYS A 193 9.89 -16.17 -6.00
CA LYS A 193 10.71 -17.29 -5.52
C LYS A 193 11.31 -17.01 -4.14
N ALA A 194 11.79 -15.79 -3.88
CA ALA A 194 12.27 -15.42 -2.56
C ALA A 194 11.15 -15.53 -1.51
N TYR A 195 9.93 -15.11 -1.84
CA TYR A 195 8.76 -15.24 -0.94
C TYR A 195 8.35 -16.68 -0.68
N GLN A 196 8.46 -17.57 -1.65
CA GLN A 196 8.20 -19.00 -1.45
C GLN A 196 9.17 -19.62 -0.43
N ILE A 197 10.43 -19.19 -0.43
CA ILE A 197 11.45 -19.63 0.54
C ILE A 197 11.22 -18.97 1.90
N LEU A 198 11.03 -17.65 1.92
CA LEU A 198 10.90 -16.87 3.15
C LEU A 198 9.60 -17.13 3.90
N GLY A 199 8.49 -17.43 3.21
CA GLY A 199 7.16 -17.50 3.83
C GLY A 199 7.06 -18.50 4.98
N PRO A 200 7.44 -19.78 4.79
CA PRO A 200 7.48 -20.75 5.89
C PRO A 200 8.44 -20.36 7.02
N VAL A 201 9.57 -19.72 6.69
CA VAL A 201 10.56 -19.25 7.68
C VAL A 201 9.96 -18.13 8.53
N LEU A 202 9.31 -17.15 7.90
CA LEU A 202 8.63 -16.05 8.57
C LEU A 202 7.50 -16.54 9.47
N ALA A 203 6.71 -17.52 9.02
CA ALA A 203 5.67 -18.12 9.84
C ALA A 203 6.26 -18.69 11.15
N ARG A 204 7.32 -19.49 11.06
CA ARG A 204 7.99 -20.05 12.24
C ARG A 204 8.64 -18.97 13.12
N TYR A 205 9.30 -17.99 12.53
CA TYR A 205 9.88 -16.86 13.26
C TYR A 205 8.81 -16.07 14.04
N VAL A 206 7.68 -15.74 13.40
CA VAL A 206 6.62 -14.93 14.01
C VAL A 206 5.82 -15.71 15.04
N GLU A 207 5.38 -16.92 14.71
CA GLU A 207 4.46 -17.73 15.52
C GLU A 207 5.20 -18.50 16.62
N HIS A 208 6.35 -19.08 16.30
CA HIS A 208 7.09 -19.99 17.19
C HIS A 208 8.36 -19.37 17.78
N LYS A 209 8.68 -18.12 17.41
CA LYS A 209 9.89 -17.40 17.86
C LYS A 209 11.19 -18.17 17.55
N GLU A 210 11.18 -18.95 16.48
CA GLU A 210 12.39 -19.60 15.97
C GLU A 210 13.43 -18.56 15.55
N GLN A 211 14.70 -18.91 15.64
CA GLN A 211 15.78 -18.01 15.20
C GLN A 211 15.76 -17.82 13.69
N PHE A 212 15.91 -16.57 13.25
CA PHE A 212 16.12 -16.25 11.84
C PHE A 212 17.61 -16.44 11.51
N SER A 213 17.93 -17.44 10.69
CA SER A 213 19.33 -17.76 10.35
C SER A 213 19.98 -16.67 9.48
N ASP A 214 21.31 -16.59 9.49
CA ASP A 214 22.08 -15.66 8.65
C ASP A 214 21.79 -15.83 7.15
N GLU A 215 21.53 -17.06 6.69
CA GLU A 215 21.14 -17.36 5.32
C GLU A 215 19.77 -16.74 4.98
N ASN A 216 18.79 -16.90 5.88
CA ASN A 216 17.47 -16.30 5.71
C ASN A 216 17.52 -14.77 5.78
N GLU A 217 18.35 -14.21 6.67
CA GLU A 217 18.59 -12.76 6.75
C GLU A 217 19.18 -12.22 5.44
N LYS A 218 20.11 -12.95 4.84
CA LYS A 218 20.68 -12.59 3.54
C LYS A 218 19.63 -12.59 2.43
N ILE A 219 18.78 -13.63 2.35
CA ILE A 219 17.67 -13.70 1.38
C ILE A 219 16.69 -12.55 1.61
N TRP A 220 16.29 -12.32 2.86
CA TRP A 220 15.37 -11.26 3.25
C TRP A 220 15.89 -9.86 2.86
N SER A 221 17.16 -9.56 3.17
CA SER A 221 17.79 -8.29 2.84
C SER A 221 17.88 -8.07 1.32
N GLN A 222 18.27 -9.09 0.55
CA GLN A 222 18.30 -9.03 -0.91
C GLN A 222 16.90 -8.87 -1.52
N ALA A 223 15.91 -9.62 -1.04
CA ALA A 223 14.51 -9.50 -1.48
C ALA A 223 13.94 -8.11 -1.15
N ARG A 224 14.26 -7.57 0.03
CA ARG A 224 13.91 -6.19 0.42
C ARG A 224 14.50 -5.18 -0.56
N LYS A 225 15.79 -5.27 -0.89
CA LYS A 225 16.41 -4.36 -1.86
C LYS A 225 15.76 -4.45 -3.23
N LEU A 226 15.48 -5.67 -3.70
CA LEU A 226 14.84 -5.90 -4.99
C LEU A 226 13.44 -5.27 -5.06
N ARG A 227 12.57 -5.51 -4.07
CA ARG A 227 11.20 -4.97 -4.08
C ARG A 227 11.10 -3.44 -4.02
N TYR A 228 12.05 -2.78 -3.38
CA TYR A 228 12.13 -1.33 -3.36
C TYR A 228 12.57 -0.79 -4.72
N ASN A 229 13.60 -1.41 -5.32
CA ASN A 229 14.20 -0.91 -6.55
C ASN A 229 13.38 -1.19 -7.81
N ILE A 230 12.71 -2.34 -7.94
CA ILE A 230 11.93 -2.67 -9.16
C ILE A 230 10.90 -1.58 -9.45
N GLN A 231 10.20 -1.09 -8.43
CA GLN A 231 9.17 -0.06 -8.59
C GLN A 231 9.75 1.25 -9.13
N THR A 232 10.81 1.79 -8.50
CA THR A 232 11.48 3.00 -9.00
C THR A 232 12.04 2.81 -10.40
N ASP A 233 12.59 1.62 -10.69
CA ASP A 233 13.25 1.35 -11.95
C ASP A 233 12.23 1.22 -13.09
N ILE A 234 11.05 0.63 -12.85
CA ILE A 234 9.93 0.63 -13.81
C ILE A 234 9.47 2.05 -14.11
N ILE A 235 9.28 2.89 -13.09
CA ILE A 235 8.90 4.30 -13.26
C ILE A 235 9.94 5.04 -14.11
N SER A 236 11.22 4.86 -13.79
CA SER A 236 12.34 5.45 -14.55
C SER A 236 12.36 4.98 -16.01
N LEU A 237 12.10 3.71 -16.27
CA LEU A 237 12.02 3.15 -17.62
C LEU A 237 10.82 3.71 -18.41
N LYS A 238 9.65 3.83 -17.77
CA LYS A 238 8.46 4.48 -18.38
C LYS A 238 8.76 5.93 -18.74
N GLN A 239 9.46 6.68 -17.88
CA GLN A 239 9.88 8.05 -18.17
C GLN A 239 10.87 8.15 -19.33
N GLN A 240 11.85 7.23 -19.43
CA GLN A 240 12.76 7.13 -20.57
C GLN A 240 12.00 6.92 -21.88
N ALA A 241 11.03 5.99 -21.90
CA ALA A 241 10.20 5.69 -23.06
C ALA A 241 9.35 6.90 -23.51
N LEU A 242 8.67 7.55 -22.55
CA LEU A 242 7.85 8.74 -22.82
C LEU A 242 8.69 9.88 -23.39
N ASN A 243 9.87 10.14 -22.82
CA ASN A 243 10.79 11.17 -23.32
C ASN A 243 11.26 10.87 -24.75
N ALA A 244 11.61 9.61 -25.04
CA ALA A 244 12.05 9.20 -26.38
C ALA A 244 10.96 9.41 -27.44
N VAL A 245 9.71 9.06 -27.13
CA VAL A 245 8.56 9.25 -28.02
C VAL A 245 8.25 10.74 -28.21
N ASN A 246 8.20 11.52 -27.11
CA ASN A 246 7.92 12.96 -27.17
C ASN A 246 8.97 13.74 -27.97
N GLN A 247 10.24 13.33 -27.88
CA GLN A 247 11.34 13.93 -28.63
C GLN A 247 11.52 13.34 -30.03
N GLN A 248 10.70 12.36 -30.42
CA GLN A 248 10.81 11.62 -31.69
C GLN A 248 12.22 11.05 -31.92
N LYS A 249 12.90 10.67 -30.83
CA LYS A 249 14.28 10.19 -30.83
C LYS A 249 14.32 8.80 -30.18
N PRO A 250 14.25 7.72 -30.98
CA PRO A 250 14.34 6.37 -30.46
C PRO A 250 15.63 6.15 -29.67
N ILE A 251 15.50 5.53 -28.50
CA ILE A 251 16.62 5.13 -27.63
C ILE A 251 16.55 3.63 -27.33
N LYS A 252 17.67 3.09 -26.85
CA LYS A 252 17.68 1.82 -26.11
C LYS A 252 17.38 2.14 -24.64
N LEU A 253 16.37 1.50 -24.06
CA LEU A 253 16.07 1.64 -22.62
C LEU A 253 17.23 1.13 -21.78
N LYS A 254 17.55 1.85 -20.70
CA LYS A 254 18.59 1.47 -19.75
C LYS A 254 17.99 0.67 -18.60
N PHE A 255 17.88 -0.64 -18.78
CA PHE A 255 17.43 -1.56 -17.74
C PHE A 255 18.48 -1.68 -16.61
N PRO A 256 18.05 -1.74 -15.35
CA PRO A 256 18.95 -2.06 -14.24
C PRO A 256 19.38 -3.53 -14.33
N ASP A 257 20.57 -3.81 -13.80
CA ASP A 257 21.03 -5.16 -13.54
C ASP A 257 21.06 -5.40 -12.03
N TYR A 258 20.35 -6.43 -11.58
CA TYR A 258 20.30 -6.79 -10.16
C TYR A 258 21.32 -7.88 -9.78
N GLY A 259 22.07 -8.42 -10.74
CA GLY A 259 22.96 -9.56 -10.54
C GLY A 259 22.19 -10.82 -10.13
N GLN A 260 22.91 -11.86 -9.71
CA GLN A 260 22.32 -13.10 -9.19
C GLN A 260 22.01 -12.99 -7.69
N PHE A 261 20.84 -13.48 -7.28
CA PHE A 261 20.44 -13.54 -5.87
C PHE A 261 20.81 -14.87 -5.21
N SER A 262 20.91 -14.89 -3.88
CA SER A 262 21.30 -16.10 -3.13
C SER A 262 20.32 -17.26 -3.29
N TRP A 263 19.05 -16.99 -3.56
CA TRP A 263 18.03 -18.02 -3.80
C TRP A 263 17.98 -18.56 -5.23
N GLU A 264 18.87 -18.09 -6.12
CA GLU A 264 18.88 -18.47 -7.54
C GLU A 264 19.97 -19.50 -7.88
N GLY A 265 20.79 -19.89 -6.89
CA GLY A 265 21.90 -20.84 -7.08
C GLY A 265 21.54 -22.32 -6.92
N ASN A 266 20.34 -22.65 -6.44
CA ASN A 266 19.96 -24.01 -6.05
C ASN A 266 18.56 -24.42 -6.58
N LEU A 267 18.36 -24.37 -7.90
CA LEU A 267 17.24 -25.04 -8.58
C LEU A 267 17.75 -25.94 -9.68
#